data_AF-A0A8R7VDW5-F1
#
_entry.id   AF-A0A8R7VDW5-F1
#
_cell.length_a   1.000
_cell.length_b   1.000
_cell.length_c   1.000
_cell.angle_alpha   90.00
_cell.angle_beta   90.00
_cell.angle_gamma   90.00
#
_symmetry.space_group_name_H-M   'P 1'
#
loop_
_entity.id
_entity.type
_entity.pdbx_description
1 polymer ?
#
loop_
_entity_poly.entity_id
_entity_poly.type
_entity_poly.pdbx_seq_one_letter_code
_entity_poly.pdbx_strand_id
1 'polypeptide(L)'
;MDMIGIVEDSYALSVACKQTLTSLLRLLNAYRHESDYTILSHVTSVCLSVNKISTDANPDLSSDIKKLLIKLLLLAAKRVGWDPKDGESHLDVMLRSLLLIALVKLGHEETINEGIRRFHIFLEDRKTPLLPPDNRKAAYLAVMRTVSTSNRAGYDVLLKIYKETSEAQEKSRILGSLSSCPDKDIVVEALNLMLTDEVRNQDAFYVLGGISLEGREAAWAWLKDNWDHVVKTWPSSSLISDFVNSTVSPFTSEEKAAEVSEFFATRVKPSFERALKQSLERVRISARWIDSIKSEANLAQTVQQLLLQEF
;
A
#
# COMPACT_ATOMS: atom_id res chain seq x y z
N MET A 1 -22.95 10.40 4.71
CA MET A 1 -23.07 9.20 3.86
C MET A 1 -23.03 9.56 2.38
N ASP A 2 -23.77 10.58 1.93
CA ASP A 2 -23.81 10.99 0.52
C ASP A 2 -22.42 11.31 -0.08
N MET A 3 -21.56 12.03 0.65
CA MET A 3 -20.19 12.35 0.20
C MET A 3 -19.31 11.10 0.03
N ILE A 4 -19.48 10.08 0.89
CA ILE A 4 -18.75 8.82 0.77
C ILE A 4 -19.19 8.09 -0.50
N GLY A 5 -20.52 7.97 -0.70
CA GLY A 5 -21.10 7.36 -1.90
C GLY A 5 -20.61 8.01 -3.19
N ILE A 6 -20.51 9.35 -3.22
CA ILE A 6 -19.99 10.08 -4.39
C ILE A 6 -18.54 9.69 -4.72
N VAL A 7 -17.65 9.60 -3.71
CA VAL A 7 -16.24 9.22 -3.92
C VAL A 7 -16.13 7.77 -4.39
N GLU A 8 -16.86 6.86 -3.74
CA GLU A 8 -16.83 5.43 -4.07
C GLU A 8 -17.43 5.14 -5.45
N ASP A 9 -18.57 5.76 -5.77
CA ASP A 9 -19.23 5.60 -7.07
C ASP A 9 -18.39 6.21 -8.19
N SER A 10 -17.80 7.39 -8.00
CA SER A 10 -16.93 7.98 -9.02
C SER A 10 -15.67 7.15 -9.25
N TYR A 11 -15.08 6.60 -8.18
CA TYR A 11 -13.98 5.65 -8.30
C TYR A 11 -14.42 4.39 -9.06
N ALA A 12 -15.55 3.78 -8.69
CA ALA A 12 -16.07 2.58 -9.35
C ALA A 12 -16.40 2.83 -10.84
N LEU A 13 -16.99 3.99 -11.16
CA LEU A 13 -17.25 4.41 -12.55
C LEU A 13 -15.96 4.64 -13.33
N SER A 14 -14.91 5.17 -12.70
CA SER A 14 -13.60 5.32 -13.35
C SER A 14 -12.97 3.96 -13.64
N VAL A 15 -12.93 3.07 -12.66
CA VAL A 15 -12.44 1.68 -12.81
C VAL A 15 -13.22 0.92 -13.88
N ALA A 16 -14.54 1.13 -13.96
CA ALA A 16 -15.41 0.55 -14.98
C ALA A 16 -15.30 1.23 -16.37
N CYS A 17 -14.38 2.19 -16.53
CA CYS A 17 -14.18 2.96 -17.77
C CYS A 17 -15.46 3.71 -18.22
N LYS A 18 -16.32 4.09 -17.28
CA LYS A 18 -17.55 4.88 -17.50
C LYS A 18 -17.36 6.36 -17.17
N GLN A 19 -16.33 6.68 -16.40
CA GLN A 19 -15.85 8.04 -16.17
C GLN A 19 -14.34 8.09 -16.38
N THR A 20 -13.83 9.26 -16.76
CA THR A 20 -12.40 9.48 -16.93
C THR A 20 -11.70 9.61 -15.57
N LEU A 21 -10.43 9.18 -15.50
CA LEU A 21 -9.54 9.49 -14.38
C LEU A 21 -9.44 11.01 -14.19
N THR A 22 -9.45 11.78 -15.28
CA THR A 22 -9.55 13.24 -15.26
C THR A 22 -10.71 13.73 -14.37
N SER A 23 -11.90 13.18 -14.53
CA SER A 23 -13.08 13.55 -13.71
C SER A 23 -12.93 13.12 -12.27
N LEU A 24 -12.38 11.92 -12.02
CA LEU A 24 -12.10 11.44 -10.68
C LEU A 24 -11.10 12.34 -9.94
N LEU A 25 -10.01 12.76 -10.60
CA LEU A 25 -9.01 13.66 -10.01
C LEU A 25 -9.61 15.03 -9.66
N ARG A 26 -10.51 15.57 -10.49
CA ARG A 26 -11.24 16.81 -10.18
C ARG A 26 -12.14 16.64 -8.97
N LEU A 27 -12.85 15.51 -8.88
CA LEU A 27 -13.68 15.19 -7.72
C LEU A 27 -12.83 15.10 -6.46
N LEU A 28 -11.76 14.30 -6.47
CA LEU A 28 -10.84 14.18 -5.33
C LEU A 28 -10.33 15.56 -4.90
N ASN A 29 -9.93 16.42 -5.84
CA ASN A 29 -9.50 17.78 -5.53
C ASN A 29 -10.60 18.66 -4.88
N ALA A 30 -11.89 18.37 -5.10
CA ALA A 30 -12.97 19.06 -4.38
C ALA A 30 -13.01 18.69 -2.88
N TYR A 31 -12.53 17.50 -2.50
CA TYR A 31 -12.41 17.04 -1.11
C TYR A 31 -11.15 17.56 -0.40
N ARG A 32 -10.35 18.43 -1.02
CA ARG A 32 -9.07 18.88 -0.46
C ARG A 32 -9.15 19.58 0.91
N HIS A 33 -10.30 20.16 1.25
CA HIS A 33 -10.55 20.80 2.54
C HIS A 33 -11.35 19.91 3.51
N GLU A 34 -11.57 18.64 3.14
CA GLU A 34 -12.24 17.67 4.02
C GLU A 34 -11.40 17.39 5.27
N SER A 35 -12.09 17.15 6.37
CA SER A 35 -11.52 16.94 7.70
C SER A 35 -12.11 15.74 8.44
N ASP A 36 -13.24 15.20 7.97
CA ASP A 36 -13.87 14.02 8.55
C ASP A 36 -13.05 12.75 8.26
N TYR A 37 -12.78 11.98 9.32
CA TYR A 37 -12.01 10.73 9.22
C TYR A 37 -12.66 9.74 8.25
N THR A 38 -13.98 9.57 8.33
CA THR A 38 -14.69 8.57 7.54
C THR A 38 -14.51 8.91 6.06
N ILE A 39 -14.78 10.15 5.66
CA ILE A 39 -14.63 10.58 4.26
C ILE A 39 -13.16 10.48 3.82
N LEU A 40 -12.22 10.98 4.62
CA LEU A 40 -10.79 10.95 4.28
C LEU A 40 -10.23 9.52 4.18
N SER A 41 -10.81 8.54 4.87
CA SER A 41 -10.43 7.14 4.73
C SER A 41 -10.71 6.60 3.33
N HIS A 42 -11.88 6.91 2.76
CA HIS A 42 -12.23 6.53 1.39
C HIS A 42 -11.41 7.33 0.36
N VAL A 43 -11.27 8.65 0.55
CA VAL A 43 -10.44 9.51 -0.32
C VAL A 43 -9.00 9.00 -0.36
N THR A 44 -8.41 8.68 0.79
CA THR A 44 -7.04 8.15 0.89
C THR A 44 -6.90 6.81 0.17
N SER A 45 -7.88 5.91 0.32
CA SER A 45 -7.90 4.62 -0.38
C SER A 45 -7.91 4.81 -1.90
N VAL A 46 -8.77 5.71 -2.40
CA VAL A 46 -8.83 6.04 -3.83
C VAL A 46 -7.52 6.68 -4.30
N CYS A 47 -6.92 7.59 -3.54
CA CYS A 47 -5.62 8.18 -3.88
C CYS A 47 -4.53 7.12 -4.05
N LEU A 48 -4.44 6.15 -3.13
CA LEU A 48 -3.45 5.07 -3.22
C LEU A 48 -3.71 4.16 -4.44
N SER A 49 -4.98 3.88 -4.76
CA SER A 49 -5.35 3.14 -5.97
C SER A 49 -4.99 3.89 -7.26
N VAL A 50 -5.27 5.20 -7.31
CA VAL A 50 -4.91 6.07 -8.44
C VAL A 50 -3.39 6.13 -8.62
N ASN A 51 -2.61 6.25 -7.53
CA ASN A 51 -1.16 6.21 -7.60
C ASN A 51 -0.64 4.88 -8.19
N LYS A 52 -1.21 3.74 -7.76
CA LYS A 52 -0.89 2.43 -8.30
C LYS A 52 -1.15 2.39 -9.82
N ILE A 53 -2.38 2.65 -10.25
CA ILE A 53 -2.76 2.50 -11.65
C ILE A 53 -2.01 3.47 -12.56
N SER A 54 -1.78 4.70 -12.10
CA SER A 54 -1.13 5.75 -12.90
C SER A 54 0.35 5.45 -13.13
N THR A 55 1.01 4.76 -12.19
CA THR A 55 2.40 4.33 -12.33
C THR A 55 2.57 3.39 -13.54
N ASP A 56 1.61 2.49 -13.75
CA ASP A 56 1.63 1.53 -14.86
C ASP A 56 1.03 2.12 -16.15
N ALA A 57 0.03 3.01 -16.04
CA ALA A 57 -0.66 3.59 -17.18
C ALA A 57 0.18 4.62 -17.96
N ASN A 58 0.85 5.52 -17.23
CA ASN A 58 1.64 6.60 -17.82
C ASN A 58 2.82 6.95 -16.88
N PRO A 59 3.97 6.28 -17.02
CA PRO A 59 5.14 6.51 -16.17
C PRO A 59 5.60 7.97 -16.15
N ASP A 60 5.55 8.68 -17.29
CA ASP A 60 5.99 10.07 -17.39
C ASP A 60 5.10 11.02 -16.60
N LEU A 61 3.78 10.80 -16.61
CA LEU A 61 2.82 11.61 -15.86
C LEU A 61 2.66 11.17 -14.40
N SER A 62 3.07 9.94 -14.07
CA SER A 62 2.84 9.32 -12.75
C SER A 62 3.41 10.14 -11.59
N SER A 63 4.57 10.78 -11.79
CA SER A 63 5.20 11.66 -10.80
C SER A 63 4.32 12.87 -10.47
N ASP A 64 3.71 13.50 -11.48
CA ASP A 64 2.88 14.69 -11.26
C ASP A 64 1.51 14.34 -10.68
N ILE A 65 0.93 13.20 -11.08
CA ILE A 65 -0.26 12.65 -10.40
C ILE A 65 0.06 12.38 -8.93
N LYS A 66 1.19 11.73 -8.63
CA LYS A 66 1.63 11.47 -7.26
C LYS A 66 1.79 12.76 -6.45
N LYS A 67 2.40 13.81 -7.00
CA LYS A 67 2.49 15.13 -6.36
C LYS A 67 1.11 15.71 -6.06
N LEU A 68 0.15 15.60 -6.98
CA LEU A 68 -1.22 16.07 -6.78
C LEU A 68 -1.90 15.33 -5.62
N LEU A 69 -1.76 14.00 -5.57
CA LEU A 69 -2.32 13.17 -4.50
C LEU A 69 -1.69 13.49 -3.13
N ILE A 70 -0.36 13.71 -3.10
CA ILE A 70 0.33 14.20 -1.89
C ILE A 70 -0.25 15.54 -1.46
N LYS A 71 -0.36 16.51 -2.38
CA LYS A 71 -0.89 17.85 -2.10
C LYS A 71 -2.29 17.82 -1.48
N LEU A 72 -3.15 16.97 -2.03
CA LEU A 72 -4.52 16.75 -1.54
C LEU A 72 -4.55 16.26 -0.09
N LEU A 73 -3.75 15.25 0.25
CA LEU A 73 -3.73 14.67 1.59
C LEU A 73 -2.95 15.52 2.60
N LEU A 74 -2.00 16.33 2.11
CA LEU A 74 -1.09 17.11 2.95
C LEU A 74 -1.81 18.17 3.80
N LEU A 75 -2.91 18.75 3.30
CA LEU A 75 -3.67 19.74 4.07
C LEU A 75 -4.25 19.12 5.35
N ALA A 76 -4.95 17.99 5.22
CA ALA A 76 -5.48 17.25 6.36
C ALA A 76 -4.34 16.72 7.26
N ALA A 77 -3.24 16.26 6.67
CA ALA A 77 -2.10 15.73 7.42
C ALA A 77 -1.41 16.80 8.28
N LYS A 78 -1.23 18.03 7.74
CA LYS A 78 -0.69 19.18 8.49
C LYS A 78 -1.60 19.58 9.64
N ARG A 79 -2.93 19.46 9.47
CA ARG A 79 -3.90 19.75 10.53
C ARG A 79 -3.78 18.75 11.68
N VAL A 80 -3.65 17.46 11.43
CA VAL A 80 -3.54 16.45 12.52
C VAL A 80 -2.12 16.36 13.09
N GLY A 81 -1.09 16.57 12.26
CA GLY A 81 0.31 16.55 12.64
C GLY A 81 0.80 15.18 13.10
N TRP A 82 2.09 15.07 13.45
CA TRP A 82 2.63 13.84 14.05
C TRP A 82 2.37 13.71 15.55
N ASP A 83 2.24 14.84 16.23
CA ASP A 83 2.14 14.91 17.67
C ASP A 83 0.68 14.77 18.13
N PRO A 84 0.42 14.00 19.20
CA PRO A 84 -0.86 14.02 19.88
C PRO A 84 -1.24 15.44 20.31
N LYS A 85 -2.54 15.73 20.33
CA LYS A 85 -3.07 17.06 20.71
C LYS A 85 -4.01 16.94 21.89
N ASP A 86 -3.98 17.93 22.77
CA ASP A 86 -4.88 17.98 23.93
C ASP A 86 -6.34 17.99 23.46
N GLY A 87 -7.13 17.06 24.01
CA GLY A 87 -8.55 16.92 23.68
C GLY A 87 -8.84 16.38 22.28
N GLU A 88 -7.86 15.81 21.57
CA GLU A 88 -8.12 15.19 20.27
C GLU A 88 -9.06 13.98 20.37
N SER A 89 -9.88 13.80 19.33
CA SER A 89 -10.78 12.66 19.28
C SER A 89 -10.05 11.38 18.88
N HIS A 90 -10.64 10.22 19.19
CA HIS A 90 -10.11 8.93 18.70
C HIS A 90 -10.02 8.90 17.16
N LEU A 91 -10.98 9.56 16.47
CA LEU A 91 -10.98 9.66 15.01
C LEU A 91 -9.82 10.51 14.49
N ASP A 92 -9.38 11.54 15.21
CA ASP A 92 -8.20 12.33 14.84
C ASP A 92 -6.91 11.49 14.96
N VAL A 93 -6.82 10.64 15.98
CA VAL A 93 -5.69 9.69 16.14
C VAL A 93 -5.65 8.69 14.98
N MET A 94 -6.81 8.11 14.63
CA MET A 94 -6.91 7.20 13.48
C MET A 94 -6.57 7.92 12.17
N LEU A 95 -7.07 9.15 11.99
CA LEU A 95 -6.81 9.97 10.81
C LEU A 95 -5.32 10.28 10.66
N ARG A 96 -4.65 10.63 11.76
CA ARG A 96 -3.20 10.83 11.78
C ARG A 96 -2.46 9.61 11.26
N SER A 97 -2.70 8.44 11.85
CA SER A 97 -2.02 7.21 11.42
C SER A 97 -2.26 6.92 9.94
N LEU A 98 -3.51 7.01 9.48
CA LEU A 98 -3.92 6.81 8.10
C LEU A 98 -3.15 7.73 7.12
N LEU A 99 -3.16 9.05 7.38
CA LEU A 99 -2.56 10.03 6.49
C LEU A 99 -1.03 9.93 6.46
N LEU A 100 -0.38 9.69 7.61
CA LEU A 100 1.06 9.50 7.67
C LEU A 100 1.50 8.26 6.88
N ILE A 101 0.78 7.14 7.02
CA ILE A 101 1.03 5.93 6.21
C ILE A 101 0.86 6.22 4.73
N ALA A 102 -0.21 6.91 4.33
CA ALA A 102 -0.47 7.23 2.94
C ALA A 102 0.61 8.13 2.33
N LEU A 103 1.03 9.18 3.05
CA LEU A 103 2.09 10.08 2.60
C LEU A 103 3.44 9.37 2.45
N VAL A 104 3.79 8.46 3.35
CA VAL A 104 4.99 7.63 3.22
C VAL A 104 4.90 6.73 1.98
N LYS A 105 3.75 6.06 1.77
CA LYS A 105 3.52 5.21 0.58
C LYS A 105 3.56 6.00 -0.73
N LEU A 106 3.11 7.26 -0.70
CA LEU A 106 3.19 8.18 -1.83
C LEU A 106 4.58 8.79 -2.01
N GLY A 107 5.53 8.57 -1.09
CA GLY A 107 6.89 9.08 -1.23
C GLY A 107 7.08 10.54 -0.80
N HIS A 108 6.25 11.06 0.11
CA HIS A 108 6.42 12.42 0.62
C HIS A 108 7.67 12.52 1.52
N GLU A 109 8.72 13.18 1.02
CA GLU A 109 10.05 13.21 1.64
C GLU A 109 10.05 13.77 3.06
N GLU A 110 9.32 14.86 3.33
CA GLU A 110 9.25 15.45 4.67
C GLU A 110 8.65 14.48 5.70
N THR A 111 7.58 13.77 5.32
CA THR A 111 6.97 12.75 6.20
C THR A 111 7.90 11.55 6.38
N ILE A 112 8.61 11.13 5.33
CA ILE A 112 9.59 10.03 5.42
C ILE A 112 10.73 10.41 6.38
N ASN A 113 11.33 11.58 6.19
CA ASN A 113 12.44 12.06 7.02
C ASN A 113 12.01 12.22 8.49
N GLU A 114 10.81 12.75 8.73
CA GLU A 114 10.28 12.87 10.10
C GLU A 114 9.99 11.51 10.74
N GLY A 115 9.45 10.55 9.97
CA GLY A 115 9.23 9.18 10.43
C GLY A 115 10.55 8.48 10.78
N ILE A 116 11.59 8.67 9.97
CA ILE A 116 12.94 8.16 10.23
C ILE A 116 13.52 8.81 11.48
N ARG A 117 13.41 10.14 11.64
CA ARG A 117 13.89 10.84 12.84
C ARG A 117 13.24 10.29 14.11
N ARG A 118 11.91 10.17 14.12
CA ARG A 118 11.16 9.62 15.26
C ARG A 118 11.48 8.15 15.51
N PHE A 119 11.74 7.37 14.46
CA PHE A 119 12.20 5.99 14.61
C PHE A 119 13.54 5.92 15.35
N HIS A 120 14.53 6.75 15.00
CA HIS A 120 15.82 6.78 15.68
C HIS A 120 15.68 7.12 17.17
N ILE A 121 14.86 8.12 17.50
CA ILE A 121 14.55 8.45 18.91
C ILE A 121 13.90 7.26 19.62
N PHE A 122 12.99 6.55 18.96
CA PHE A 122 12.39 5.32 19.49
C PHE A 122 13.39 4.18 19.69
N LEU A 123 14.51 4.13 18.96
CA LEU A 123 15.58 3.15 19.21
C LEU A 123 16.32 3.44 20.52
N GLU A 124 16.50 4.72 20.84
CA GLU A 124 17.17 5.17 22.07
C GLU A 124 16.26 5.05 23.29
N ASP A 125 14.97 5.39 23.14
CA ASP A 125 13.94 5.27 24.16
C ASP A 125 12.66 4.64 23.60
N ARG A 126 12.45 3.35 23.90
CA ARG A 126 11.27 2.58 23.47
C ARG A 126 9.96 3.11 24.05
N LYS A 127 10.00 3.95 25.09
CA LYS A 127 8.83 4.55 25.75
C LYS A 127 8.61 6.01 25.36
N THR A 128 9.39 6.52 24.40
CA THR A 128 9.29 7.92 23.97
C THR A 128 7.86 8.27 23.54
N PRO A 129 7.29 9.40 24.01
CA PRO A 129 6.00 9.87 23.53
C PRO A 129 6.07 10.42 22.10
N LEU A 130 7.27 10.63 21.56
CA LEU A 130 7.48 11.17 20.20
C LEU A 130 7.12 10.17 19.10
N LEU A 131 7.03 8.87 19.40
CA LEU A 131 6.54 7.86 18.47
C LEU A 131 5.50 6.94 19.15
N PRO A 132 4.26 7.43 19.32
CA PRO A 132 3.20 6.64 19.94
C PRO A 132 2.85 5.42 19.07
N PRO A 133 2.32 4.33 19.65
CA PRO A 133 2.05 3.08 18.95
C PRO A 133 1.24 3.22 17.65
N ASP A 134 0.27 4.14 17.61
CA ASP A 134 -0.59 4.36 16.43
C ASP A 134 0.20 4.87 15.20
N ASN A 135 1.32 5.58 15.42
CA ASN A 135 2.13 6.17 14.36
C ASN A 135 3.36 5.32 13.99
N ARG A 136 3.69 4.29 14.79
CA ARG A 136 4.88 3.43 14.56
C ARG A 136 4.89 2.81 13.17
N LYS A 137 3.71 2.43 12.66
CA LYS A 137 3.60 1.85 11.32
C LYS A 137 4.12 2.80 10.24
N ALA A 138 3.77 4.09 10.29
CA ALA A 138 4.24 5.08 9.35
C ALA A 138 5.77 5.23 9.41
N ALA A 139 6.34 5.28 10.62
CA ALA A 139 7.79 5.36 10.82
C ALA A 139 8.52 4.11 10.29
N TYR A 140 7.98 2.91 10.51
CA TYR A 140 8.58 1.66 9.99
C TYR A 140 8.55 1.62 8.46
N LEU A 141 7.44 2.03 7.84
CA LEU A 141 7.36 2.15 6.39
C LEU A 141 8.36 3.19 5.88
N ALA A 142 8.54 4.32 6.59
CA ALA A 142 9.48 5.36 6.21
C ALA A 142 10.94 4.85 6.22
N VAL A 143 11.32 4.09 7.24
CA VAL A 143 12.62 3.39 7.29
C VAL A 143 12.76 2.42 6.12
N MET A 144 11.74 1.60 5.86
CA MET A 144 11.79 0.61 4.78
C MET A 144 11.87 1.22 3.38
N ARG A 145 11.48 2.49 3.19
CA ARG A 145 11.67 3.23 1.92
C ARG A 145 13.13 3.55 1.61
N THR A 146 14.03 3.56 2.60
CA THR A 146 15.46 3.87 2.42
C THR A 146 16.36 2.64 2.49
N VAL A 147 15.77 1.48 2.81
CA VAL A 147 16.47 0.18 2.82
C VAL A 147 16.74 -0.28 1.39
N SER A 148 17.91 -0.91 1.21
CA SER A 148 18.28 -1.66 0.02
C SER A 148 19.27 -2.77 0.38
N THR A 149 19.60 -3.63 -0.58
CA THR A 149 20.63 -4.66 -0.41
C THR A 149 21.99 -4.07 -0.02
N SER A 150 22.29 -2.85 -0.47
CA SER A 150 23.51 -2.12 -0.08
C SER A 150 23.37 -1.33 1.22
N ASN A 151 22.16 -1.12 1.74
CA ASN A 151 21.87 -0.41 2.98
C ASN A 151 20.76 -1.11 3.77
N ARG A 152 21.12 -2.21 4.43
CA ARG A 152 20.19 -3.10 5.14
C ARG A 152 19.88 -2.70 6.59
N ALA A 153 20.53 -1.67 7.13
CA ALA A 153 20.49 -1.35 8.56
C ALA A 153 19.05 -1.18 9.10
N GLY A 154 18.18 -0.52 8.34
CA GLY A 154 16.77 -0.34 8.73
C GLY A 154 15.99 -1.66 8.84
N TYR A 155 16.23 -2.59 7.91
CA TYR A 155 15.62 -3.91 7.92
C TYR A 155 16.07 -4.73 9.14
N ASP A 156 17.38 -4.78 9.37
CA ASP A 156 17.97 -5.56 10.47
C ASP A 156 17.48 -5.08 11.84
N VAL A 157 17.37 -3.75 12.01
CA VAL A 157 16.86 -3.17 13.25
C VAL A 157 15.38 -3.52 13.44
N LEU A 158 14.55 -3.44 12.40
CA LEU A 158 13.14 -3.84 12.50
C LEU A 158 12.99 -5.33 12.82
N LEU A 159 13.77 -6.18 12.17
CA LEU A 159 13.77 -7.63 12.44
C LEU A 159 14.23 -7.93 13.87
N LYS A 160 15.22 -7.20 14.40
CA LYS A 160 15.64 -7.30 15.79
C LYS A 160 14.50 -6.93 16.75
N ILE A 161 13.80 -5.81 16.52
CA ILE A 161 12.64 -5.41 17.34
C ILE A 161 11.55 -6.49 17.30
N TYR A 162 11.28 -7.07 16.13
CA TYR A 162 10.31 -8.16 15.98
C TYR A 162 10.67 -9.39 16.84
N LYS A 163 11.95 -9.75 16.89
CA LYS A 163 12.46 -10.88 17.68
C LYS A 163 12.38 -10.61 19.19
N GLU A 164 12.63 -9.38 19.61
CA GLU A 164 12.67 -8.98 21.02
C GLU A 164 11.29 -8.70 21.63
N THR A 165 10.35 -8.16 20.84
CA THR A 165 9.05 -7.75 21.37
C THR A 165 8.13 -8.93 21.69
N SER A 166 7.45 -8.86 22.83
CA SER A 166 6.35 -9.78 23.18
C SER A 166 4.97 -9.23 22.79
N GLU A 167 4.89 -7.98 22.30
CA GLU A 167 3.63 -7.33 21.96
C GLU A 167 3.13 -7.79 20.58
N ALA A 168 2.00 -8.50 20.56
CA ALA A 168 1.43 -9.05 19.31
C ALA A 168 1.17 -7.96 18.26
N GLN A 169 0.61 -6.81 18.67
CA GLN A 169 0.37 -5.70 17.74
C GLN A 169 1.65 -5.14 17.13
N GLU A 170 2.74 -5.08 17.90
CA GLU A 170 4.03 -4.61 17.39
C GLU A 170 4.61 -5.59 16.38
N LYS A 171 4.50 -6.90 16.66
CA LYS A 171 4.88 -7.94 15.70
C LYS A 171 4.13 -7.79 14.38
N SER A 172 2.80 -7.65 14.42
CA SER A 172 1.98 -7.45 13.23
C SER A 172 2.38 -6.20 12.44
N ARG A 173 2.64 -5.08 13.13
CA ARG A 173 3.10 -3.83 12.49
C ARG A 173 4.41 -4.03 11.73
N ILE A 174 5.39 -4.68 12.36
CA ILE A 174 6.71 -4.92 11.78
C ILE A 174 6.62 -5.88 10.61
N LEU A 175 5.95 -7.03 10.77
CA LEU A 175 5.78 -8.01 9.69
C LEU A 175 5.19 -7.39 8.44
N GLY A 176 4.14 -6.57 8.57
CA GLY A 176 3.58 -5.88 7.42
C GLY A 176 4.39 -4.71 6.87
N SER A 177 5.57 -4.41 7.43
CA SER A 177 6.49 -3.39 6.94
C SER A 177 7.71 -4.00 6.26
N LEU A 178 8.18 -5.18 6.67
CA LEU A 178 9.42 -5.78 6.16
C LEU A 178 9.42 -5.97 4.64
N SER A 179 8.27 -6.29 4.04
CA SER A 179 8.12 -6.45 2.59
C SER A 179 7.73 -5.17 1.84
N SER A 180 7.69 -4.01 2.51
CA SER A 180 7.33 -2.73 1.89
C SER A 180 8.52 -2.02 1.23
N CYS A 181 9.68 -2.65 1.20
CA CYS A 181 10.90 -2.12 0.61
C CYS A 181 10.77 -1.98 -0.93
N PRO A 182 11.33 -0.93 -1.55
CA PRO A 182 11.42 -0.86 -3.02
C PRO A 182 12.40 -1.87 -3.62
N ASP A 183 13.39 -2.31 -2.84
CA ASP A 183 14.41 -3.29 -3.26
C ASP A 183 13.82 -4.71 -3.28
N LYS A 184 13.90 -5.35 -4.45
CA LYS A 184 13.29 -6.66 -4.73
C LYS A 184 13.90 -7.77 -3.90
N ASP A 185 15.20 -7.72 -3.63
CA ASP A 185 15.90 -8.78 -2.89
C ASP A 185 15.53 -8.74 -1.41
N ILE A 186 15.37 -7.53 -0.85
CA ILE A 186 14.86 -7.32 0.52
C ILE A 186 13.40 -7.81 0.63
N VAL A 187 12.57 -7.57 -0.39
CA VAL A 187 11.20 -8.12 -0.43
C VAL A 187 11.22 -9.65 -0.40
N VAL A 188 12.07 -10.28 -1.21
CA VAL A 188 12.23 -11.75 -1.20
C VAL A 188 12.72 -12.27 0.15
N GLU A 189 13.68 -11.59 0.78
CA GLU A 189 14.15 -11.94 2.13
C GLU A 189 13.02 -11.87 3.16
N ALA A 190 12.21 -10.80 3.14
CA ALA A 190 11.03 -10.68 3.99
C ALA A 190 10.01 -11.80 3.74
N LEU A 191 9.80 -12.21 2.49
CA LEU A 191 8.89 -13.31 2.16
C LEU A 191 9.42 -14.67 2.64
N ASN A 192 10.73 -14.90 2.54
CA ASN A 192 11.39 -16.10 3.04
C ASN A 192 11.22 -16.29 4.55
N LEU A 193 11.11 -15.21 5.34
CA LEU A 193 10.84 -15.32 6.78
C LEU A 193 9.55 -16.10 7.07
N MET A 194 8.54 -16.02 6.21
CA MET A 194 7.29 -16.79 6.35
C MET A 194 7.49 -18.29 6.23
N LEU A 195 8.57 -18.75 5.60
CA LEU A 195 8.89 -20.17 5.42
C LEU A 195 9.74 -20.74 6.58
N THR A 196 10.04 -19.92 7.57
CA THR A 196 10.82 -20.29 8.76
C THR A 196 9.94 -20.34 9.99
N ASP A 197 10.44 -20.95 11.07
CA ASP A 197 9.75 -20.96 12.37
C ASP A 197 9.76 -19.59 13.08
N GLU A 198 10.44 -18.57 12.52
CA GLU A 198 10.45 -17.23 13.10
C GLU A 198 9.09 -16.53 12.99
N VAL A 199 8.34 -16.78 11.91
CA VAL A 199 7.01 -16.22 11.67
C VAL A 199 5.97 -17.31 11.90
N ARG A 200 5.03 -17.06 12.81
CA ARG A 200 3.91 -17.98 13.02
C ARG A 200 3.11 -18.10 11.73
N ASN A 201 2.72 -19.31 11.34
CA ASN A 201 1.95 -19.56 10.12
C ASN A 201 0.72 -18.65 9.96
N GLN A 202 0.03 -18.33 11.07
CA GLN A 202 -1.15 -17.45 11.04
C GLN A 202 -0.82 -15.96 10.84
N ASP A 203 0.43 -15.53 11.05
CA ASP A 203 0.87 -14.15 10.93
C ASP A 203 1.47 -13.86 9.53
N ALA A 204 1.59 -14.88 8.67
CA ALA A 204 2.13 -14.76 7.31
C ALA A 204 1.39 -13.71 6.46
N PHE A 205 0.07 -13.54 6.65
CA PHE A 205 -0.70 -12.55 5.90
C PHE A 205 -0.24 -11.11 6.16
N TYR A 206 0.36 -10.82 7.32
CA TYR A 206 0.90 -9.49 7.58
C TYR A 206 2.04 -9.17 6.60
N VAL A 207 2.97 -10.11 6.41
CA VAL A 207 4.08 -9.95 5.46
C VAL A 207 3.54 -9.80 4.04
N LEU A 208 2.54 -10.59 3.64
CA LEU A 208 1.91 -10.48 2.33
C LEU A 208 1.26 -9.10 2.11
N GLY A 209 0.59 -8.56 3.13
CA GLY A 209 -0.03 -7.23 3.06
C GLY A 209 0.96 -6.06 3.00
N GLY A 210 2.24 -6.32 3.25
CA GLY A 210 3.31 -5.32 3.16
C GLY A 210 3.96 -5.20 1.78
N ILE A 211 3.73 -6.15 0.85
CA ILE A 211 4.42 -6.21 -0.44
C ILE A 211 4.30 -4.87 -1.18
N SER A 212 5.45 -4.29 -1.52
CA SER A 212 5.53 -3.03 -2.26
C SER A 212 5.09 -3.20 -3.72
N LEU A 213 4.69 -2.09 -4.35
CA LEU A 213 4.34 -2.08 -5.77
C LEU A 213 5.56 -2.45 -6.64
N GLU A 214 6.74 -2.00 -6.23
CA GLU A 214 8.04 -2.26 -6.86
C GLU A 214 8.49 -3.72 -6.71
N GLY A 215 8.11 -4.37 -5.59
CA GLY A 215 8.42 -5.76 -5.27
C GLY A 215 7.46 -6.80 -5.85
N ARG A 216 6.36 -6.39 -6.50
CA ARG A 216 5.29 -7.30 -6.96
C ARG A 216 5.77 -8.44 -7.88
N GLU A 217 6.66 -8.15 -8.82
CA GLU A 217 7.22 -9.17 -9.73
C GLU A 217 8.12 -10.15 -8.96
N ALA A 218 8.90 -9.65 -8.00
CA ALA A 218 9.75 -10.50 -7.16
C ALA A 218 8.90 -11.39 -6.24
N ALA A 219 7.82 -10.86 -5.67
CA ALA A 219 6.88 -11.62 -4.87
C ALA A 219 6.15 -12.71 -5.68
N TRP A 220 5.81 -12.43 -6.93
CA TRP A 220 5.23 -13.42 -7.85
C TRP A 220 6.22 -14.52 -8.23
N ALA A 221 7.46 -14.15 -8.59
CA ALA A 221 8.53 -15.13 -8.84
C ALA A 221 8.76 -16.02 -7.61
N TRP A 222 8.89 -15.40 -6.43
CA TRP A 222 9.02 -16.11 -5.17
C TRP A 222 7.87 -17.08 -4.89
N LEU A 223 6.62 -16.68 -5.16
CA LEU A 223 5.47 -17.58 -4.97
C LEU A 223 5.57 -18.79 -5.89
N LYS A 224 5.94 -18.60 -7.17
CA LYS A 224 6.09 -19.71 -8.13
C LYS A 224 7.14 -20.71 -7.65
N ASP A 225 8.28 -20.22 -7.19
CA ASP A 225 9.41 -21.06 -6.74
C ASP A 225 9.08 -21.81 -5.43
N ASN A 226 8.24 -21.23 -4.58
CA ASN A 226 7.93 -21.79 -3.26
C ASN A 226 6.51 -22.39 -3.17
N TRP A 227 5.80 -22.52 -4.29
CA TRP A 227 4.38 -22.88 -4.30
C TRP A 227 4.07 -24.19 -3.58
N ASP A 228 4.85 -25.23 -3.82
CA ASP A 228 4.64 -26.54 -3.21
C ASP A 228 4.83 -26.49 -1.68
N HIS A 229 5.79 -25.69 -1.21
CA HIS A 229 5.96 -25.43 0.21
C HIS A 229 4.76 -24.68 0.78
N VAL A 230 4.33 -23.60 0.10
CA VAL A 230 3.16 -22.79 0.53
C VAL A 230 1.91 -23.67 0.65
N VAL A 231 1.61 -24.49 -0.35
CA VAL A 231 0.44 -25.38 -0.32
C VAL A 231 0.54 -26.43 0.79
N LYS A 232 1.74 -26.93 1.08
CA LYS A 232 1.98 -27.91 2.14
C LYS A 232 1.83 -27.30 3.53
N THR A 233 2.29 -26.07 3.73
CA THR A 233 2.26 -25.37 5.02
C THR A 233 0.87 -24.79 5.32
N TRP A 234 0.14 -24.35 4.29
CA TRP A 234 -1.20 -23.74 4.40
C TRP A 234 -2.29 -24.50 3.60
N PRO A 235 -2.49 -25.82 3.82
CA PRO A 235 -3.30 -26.67 2.93
C PRO A 235 -4.81 -26.40 2.98
N SER A 236 -5.32 -25.76 4.04
CA SER A 236 -6.77 -25.57 4.27
C SER A 236 -7.14 -24.24 4.92
N SER A 237 -6.20 -23.29 5.00
CA SER A 237 -6.42 -21.98 5.61
C SER A 237 -6.83 -20.95 4.56
N SER A 238 -7.62 -19.95 4.96
CA SER A 238 -7.86 -18.71 4.20
C SER A 238 -6.56 -18.05 3.71
N LEU A 239 -5.45 -18.29 4.41
CA LEU A 239 -4.13 -17.75 4.08
C LEU A 239 -3.65 -18.11 2.66
N ILE A 240 -3.98 -19.30 2.13
CA ILE A 240 -3.60 -19.62 0.74
C ILE A 240 -4.31 -18.71 -0.27
N SER A 241 -5.54 -18.26 0.05
CA SER A 241 -6.20 -17.20 -0.71
C SER A 241 -5.48 -15.86 -0.57
N ASP A 242 -4.91 -15.55 0.61
CA ASP A 242 -4.15 -14.32 0.82
C ASP A 242 -2.83 -14.32 0.04
N PHE A 243 -2.13 -15.46 -0.08
CA PHE A 243 -0.97 -15.60 -0.96
C PHE A 243 -1.33 -15.26 -2.40
N VAL A 244 -2.40 -15.86 -2.93
CA VAL A 244 -2.87 -15.59 -4.30
C VAL A 244 -3.31 -14.13 -4.45
N ASN A 245 -4.13 -13.61 -3.53
CA ASN A 245 -4.65 -12.26 -3.60
C ASN A 245 -3.53 -11.21 -3.59
N SER A 246 -2.60 -11.30 -2.63
CA SER A 246 -1.56 -10.31 -2.42
C SER A 246 -0.47 -10.33 -3.48
N THR A 247 -0.23 -11.47 -4.13
CA THR A 247 0.79 -11.59 -5.20
C THR A 247 0.21 -11.35 -6.60
N VAL A 248 -1.06 -11.66 -6.84
CA VAL A 248 -1.69 -11.53 -8.17
C VAL A 248 -2.41 -10.19 -8.35
N SER A 249 -3.22 -9.75 -7.38
CA SER A 249 -4.02 -8.51 -7.50
C SER A 249 -3.21 -7.22 -7.73
N PRO A 250 -1.91 -7.12 -7.36
CA PRO A 250 -1.11 -5.96 -7.73
C PRO A 250 -0.88 -5.77 -9.23
N PHE A 251 -1.02 -6.82 -10.05
CA PHE A 251 -0.79 -6.74 -11.49
C PHE A 251 -1.94 -6.07 -12.24
N THR A 252 -1.63 -5.62 -13.46
CA THR A 252 -2.45 -4.67 -14.21
C THR A 252 -2.41 -4.91 -15.73
N SER A 253 -2.00 -6.10 -16.19
CA SER A 253 -1.92 -6.41 -17.63
C SER A 253 -2.53 -7.76 -17.99
N GLU A 254 -3.04 -7.89 -19.23
CA GLU A 254 -3.64 -9.15 -19.70
C GLU A 254 -2.56 -10.24 -19.85
N GLU A 255 -1.34 -9.87 -20.24
CA GLU A 255 -0.22 -10.81 -20.34
C GLU A 255 0.07 -11.47 -18.99
N LYS A 256 0.02 -10.68 -17.90
CA LYS A 256 0.22 -11.21 -16.56
C LYS A 256 -0.97 -12.04 -16.09
N ALA A 257 -2.20 -11.68 -16.47
CA ALA A 257 -3.37 -12.52 -16.21
C ALA A 257 -3.27 -13.88 -16.93
N ALA A 258 -2.74 -13.90 -18.15
CA ALA A 258 -2.47 -15.13 -18.90
C ALA A 258 -1.37 -15.97 -18.22
N GLU A 259 -0.24 -15.35 -17.84
CA GLU A 259 0.86 -16.03 -17.11
C GLU A 259 0.36 -16.68 -15.81
N VAL A 260 -0.43 -15.96 -15.01
CA VAL A 260 -1.00 -16.47 -13.76
C VAL A 260 -1.99 -17.61 -14.04
N SER A 261 -2.82 -17.48 -15.07
CA SER A 261 -3.76 -18.53 -15.47
C SER A 261 -3.04 -19.82 -15.88
N GLU A 262 -1.95 -19.69 -16.65
CA GLU A 262 -1.12 -20.83 -17.06
C GLU A 262 -0.46 -21.50 -15.86
N PHE A 263 0.14 -20.73 -14.96
CA PHE A 263 0.75 -21.26 -13.73
C PHE A 263 -0.25 -22.08 -12.91
N PHE A 264 -1.48 -21.58 -12.77
CA PHE A 264 -2.50 -22.24 -11.96
C PHE A 264 -3.31 -23.32 -12.70
N ALA A 265 -3.18 -23.48 -14.02
CA ALA A 265 -4.01 -24.38 -14.83
C ALA A 265 -4.12 -25.81 -14.28
N THR A 266 -3.03 -26.34 -13.70
CA THR A 266 -2.98 -27.68 -13.08
C THR A 266 -2.87 -27.64 -11.54
N ARG A 267 -2.91 -26.46 -10.93
CA ARG A 267 -2.65 -26.25 -9.50
C ARG A 267 -3.86 -25.77 -8.70
N VAL A 268 -4.95 -25.37 -9.37
CA VAL A 268 -6.17 -24.89 -8.70
C VAL A 268 -6.72 -25.93 -7.72
N LYS A 269 -7.07 -25.46 -6.51
CA LYS A 269 -7.81 -26.24 -5.52
C LYS A 269 -9.06 -25.48 -5.06
N PRO A 270 -10.12 -26.17 -4.61
CA PRO A 270 -11.34 -25.52 -4.12
C PRO A 270 -11.09 -24.46 -3.02
N SER A 271 -10.04 -24.62 -2.22
CA SER A 271 -9.69 -23.72 -1.12
C SER A 271 -9.32 -22.29 -1.54
N PHE A 272 -8.87 -22.08 -2.78
CA PHE A 272 -8.50 -20.74 -3.29
C PHE A 272 -9.03 -20.42 -4.69
N GLU A 273 -9.77 -21.33 -5.33
CA GLU A 273 -10.30 -21.12 -6.69
C GLU A 273 -11.04 -19.79 -6.84
N ARG A 274 -11.89 -19.44 -5.85
CA ARG A 274 -12.61 -18.16 -5.85
C ARG A 274 -11.66 -16.97 -5.77
N ALA A 275 -10.65 -17.02 -4.90
CA ALA A 275 -9.68 -15.96 -4.73
C ALA A 275 -8.83 -15.76 -5.99
N LEU A 276 -8.44 -16.86 -6.65
CA LEU A 276 -7.76 -16.83 -7.94
C LEU A 276 -8.63 -16.18 -9.03
N LYS A 277 -9.89 -16.59 -9.16
CA LYS A 277 -10.83 -16.01 -10.13
C LYS A 277 -11.02 -14.50 -9.91
N GLN A 278 -11.21 -14.08 -8.65
CA GLN A 278 -11.36 -12.67 -8.29
C GLN A 278 -10.07 -11.87 -8.55
N SER A 279 -8.90 -12.44 -8.24
CA SER A 279 -7.61 -11.80 -8.48
C SER A 279 -7.35 -11.61 -9.97
N LEU A 280 -7.59 -12.65 -10.79
CA LEU A 280 -7.49 -12.56 -12.25
C LEU A 280 -8.44 -11.50 -12.82
N GLU A 281 -9.70 -11.46 -12.36
CA GLU A 281 -10.64 -10.44 -12.82
C GLU A 281 -10.18 -9.02 -12.43
N ARG A 282 -9.64 -8.82 -11.22
CA ARG A 282 -9.06 -7.52 -10.82
C ARG A 282 -7.88 -7.09 -11.71
N VAL A 283 -7.02 -8.03 -12.10
CA VAL A 283 -5.91 -7.74 -13.02
C VAL A 283 -6.46 -7.29 -14.38
N ARG A 284 -7.45 -7.99 -14.93
CA ARG A 284 -8.09 -7.62 -16.21
C ARG A 284 -8.85 -6.30 -16.14
N ILE A 285 -9.58 -6.04 -15.05
CA ILE A 285 -10.22 -4.75 -14.81
C ILE A 285 -9.17 -3.63 -14.81
N SER A 286 -8.04 -3.86 -14.13
CA SER A 286 -6.96 -2.87 -14.06
C SER A 286 -6.29 -2.66 -15.43
N ALA A 287 -6.11 -3.71 -16.23
CA ALA A 287 -5.61 -3.60 -17.60
C ALA A 287 -6.52 -2.73 -18.49
N ARG A 288 -7.84 -2.97 -18.44
CA ARG A 288 -8.82 -2.14 -19.15
C ARG A 288 -8.80 -0.68 -18.66
N TRP A 289 -8.66 -0.48 -17.35
CA TRP A 289 -8.57 0.87 -16.78
C TRP A 289 -7.31 1.60 -17.26
N ILE A 290 -6.17 0.91 -17.35
CA ILE A 290 -4.94 1.45 -17.94
C ILE A 290 -5.17 1.91 -19.38
N ASP A 291 -5.79 1.07 -20.21
CA ASP A 291 -6.05 1.42 -21.62
C ASP A 291 -6.97 2.63 -21.74
N SER A 292 -8.00 2.71 -20.89
CA SER A 292 -8.86 3.88 -20.79
C SER A 292 -8.07 5.14 -20.41
N ILE A 293 -7.22 5.07 -19.38
CA ILE A 293 -6.38 6.20 -18.92
C ILE A 293 -5.44 6.66 -20.04
N LYS A 294 -4.80 5.74 -20.75
CA LYS A 294 -3.90 6.06 -21.88
C LYS A 294 -4.60 6.80 -23.01
N SER A 295 -5.91 6.58 -23.18
CA SER A 295 -6.72 7.27 -24.20
C SER A 295 -7.18 8.68 -23.81
N GLU A 296 -6.95 9.12 -22.57
CA GLU A 296 -7.40 10.44 -22.08
C GLU A 296 -6.49 11.59 -22.54
N ALA A 297 -6.86 12.24 -23.64
CA ALA A 297 -6.09 13.36 -24.20
C ALA A 297 -5.87 14.54 -23.21
N ASN A 298 -6.83 14.80 -22.31
CA ASN A 298 -6.82 15.96 -21.42
C ASN A 298 -6.23 15.68 -20.02
N LEU A 299 -5.78 14.45 -19.75
CA LEU A 299 -5.33 14.05 -18.42
C LEU A 299 -4.11 14.87 -17.98
N ALA A 300 -3.07 14.94 -18.81
CA ALA A 300 -1.85 15.69 -18.50
C ALA A 300 -2.14 17.17 -18.23
N GLN A 301 -2.92 17.82 -19.09
CA GLN A 301 -3.33 19.22 -18.90
C GLN A 301 -4.10 19.41 -17.58
N THR A 302 -5.02 18.51 -17.25
CA THR A 302 -5.81 18.59 -16.02
C THR A 302 -4.93 18.43 -14.78
N VAL A 303 -3.99 17.48 -14.78
CA VAL A 303 -3.04 17.29 -13.67
C VAL A 303 -2.24 18.57 -13.43
N GLN A 304 -1.72 19.21 -14.48
CA GLN A 304 -0.99 20.48 -14.35
C GLN A 304 -1.88 21.60 -13.82
N GLN A 305 -3.11 21.74 -14.32
CA GLN A 305 -4.07 22.73 -13.83
C GLN A 305 -4.36 22.56 -12.34
N LEU A 306 -4.61 21.32 -11.88
CA LEU A 306 -4.90 21.03 -10.47
C LEU A 306 -3.67 21.26 -9.58
N LEU A 307 -2.46 20.96 -10.07
CA LEU A 307 -1.23 21.24 -9.34
C LEU A 307 -1.00 22.74 -9.11
N LEU A 308 -1.39 23.58 -10.07
CA LEU A 308 -1.23 25.04 -10.00
C LEU A 308 -2.25 25.74 -9.10
N GLN A 309 -3.34 25.08 -8.70
CA GLN A 309 -4.32 25.69 -7.80
C GLN A 309 -3.67 25.94 -6.43
N GLU A 310 -3.75 27.17 -5.94
CA GLU A 310 -3.32 27.55 -4.59
C GLU A 310 -4.28 26.99 -3.53
N PHE A 311 -3.74 26.75 -2.34
CA PHE A 311 -4.43 26.16 -1.19
C PHE A 311 -4.39 27.13 -0.02
#